data_AF-A0A7V2ZML3-F1
#
_entry.id   AF-A0A7V2ZML3-F1
#
_cell.length_a   1.000
_cell.length_b   1.000
_cell.length_c   1.000
_cell.angle_alpha   90.00
_cell.angle_beta   90.00
_cell.angle_gamma   90.00
#
_symmetry.space_group_name_H-M   'P 1'
#
loop_
_entity.id
_entity.type
_entity.pdbx_description
1 polymer ?
#
loop_
_entity_poly.entity_id
_entity_poly.type
_entity_poly.pdbx_seq_one_letter_code
_entity_poly.pdbx_strand_id
1 'polypeptide(L)'
;MKKYEPPFKARNDFDSRYELWSEKEIEIDGRKRKEVYFAGLIIQSSYVGFYFMPVYTDTSLKEVFGPELLSTLKGKSCFHIKTLDKKLISQIKKSLDIGFKLYKKRGWV
;
A
#
# COMPACT_ATOMS: atom_id res chain seq x y z
N MET A 1 -0.66 -7.47 6.77
CA MET A 1 -1.50 -6.29 6.49
C MET A 1 -2.80 -6.28 7.29
N LYS A 2 -3.29 -7.44 7.76
CA LYS A 2 -4.45 -7.61 8.64
C LYS A 2 -4.61 -6.61 9.80
N LYS A 3 -3.52 -6.11 10.39
CA LYS A 3 -3.58 -5.10 11.48
C LYS A 3 -4.26 -3.78 11.11
N TYR A 4 -4.46 -3.49 9.82
CA TYR A 4 -5.13 -2.28 9.36
C TYR A 4 -6.63 -2.49 9.07
N GLU A 5 -7.14 -3.71 9.34
CA GLU A 5 -8.55 -4.04 9.32
C GLU A 5 -9.13 -4.06 10.74
N PRO A 6 -10.31 -3.47 10.98
CA PRO A 6 -10.85 -2.27 10.30
C PRO A 6 -9.94 -1.04 10.51
N PRO A 7 -10.06 0.04 9.71
CA PRO A 7 -11.19 0.44 8.84
C PRO A 7 -11.09 -0.02 7.38
N PHE A 8 -9.94 -0.54 6.93
CA PHE A 8 -9.90 -1.13 5.59
C PHE A 8 -10.64 -2.46 5.58
N LYS A 9 -11.13 -2.84 4.41
CA LYS A 9 -11.70 -4.16 4.14
C LYS A 9 -10.71 -4.96 3.29
N ALA A 10 -10.40 -6.17 3.73
CA ALA A 10 -9.71 -7.12 2.87
C ALA A 10 -10.58 -7.49 1.67
N ARG A 11 -10.00 -7.37 0.48
CA ARG A 11 -10.51 -7.97 -0.76
C ARG A 11 -9.49 -8.97 -1.26
N ASN A 12 -9.99 -9.93 -2.05
CA ASN A 12 -9.16 -10.98 -2.64
C ASN A 12 -8.25 -11.65 -1.58
N ASP A 13 -8.79 -12.00 -0.40
CA ASP A 13 -8.05 -12.64 0.70
C ASP A 13 -7.84 -14.13 0.38
N PHE A 14 -6.79 -14.39 -0.38
CA PHE A 14 -6.38 -15.72 -0.81
C PHE A 14 -4.90 -15.93 -0.46
N ASP A 15 -4.40 -17.17 -0.49
CA ASP A 15 -2.97 -17.41 -0.22
C ASP A 15 -2.04 -16.69 -1.22
N SER A 16 -2.52 -16.42 -2.44
CA SER A 16 -1.75 -15.78 -3.51
C SER A 16 -1.96 -14.27 -3.64
N ARG A 17 -2.97 -13.70 -2.96
CA ARG A 17 -3.35 -12.29 -3.11
C ARG A 17 -3.95 -11.79 -1.82
N TYR A 18 -3.67 -10.55 -1.46
CA TYR A 18 -4.31 -9.92 -0.31
C TYR A 18 -4.32 -8.41 -0.49
N GLU A 19 -5.49 -7.79 -0.43
CA GLU A 19 -5.67 -6.38 -0.77
C GLU A 19 -6.47 -5.65 0.28
N LEU A 20 -6.04 -4.43 0.61
CA LEU A 20 -6.76 -3.53 1.49
C LEU A 20 -7.40 -2.41 0.69
N TRP A 21 -8.70 -2.24 0.88
CA TRP A 21 -9.51 -1.21 0.25
C TRP A 21 -10.22 -0.37 1.29
N SER A 22 -10.28 0.94 1.05
CA SER A 22 -11.24 1.80 1.73
C SER A 22 -12.54 1.79 0.93
N GLU A 23 -13.66 1.46 1.57
CA GLU A 23 -15.01 1.51 1.00
C GLU A 23 -15.76 2.74 1.54
N LYS A 24 -15.26 3.93 1.21
CA LYS A 24 -15.86 5.21 1.60
C LYS A 24 -16.00 6.10 0.38
N GLU A 25 -17.15 6.75 0.25
CA GLU A 25 -17.35 7.75 -0.80
C GLU A 25 -16.49 8.98 -0.49
N ILE A 26 -15.57 9.28 -1.39
CA ILE A 26 -14.65 10.41 -1.30
C ILE A 26 -14.48 11.08 -2.65
N GLU A 27 -13.95 12.30 -2.64
CA GLU A 27 -13.58 13.03 -3.85
C GLU A 27 -12.06 13.18 -3.94
N ILE A 28 -11.48 12.79 -5.08
CA ILE A 28 -10.06 12.96 -5.40
C ILE A 28 -9.99 13.73 -6.71
N ASP A 29 -9.35 14.89 -6.70
CA ASP A 29 -9.15 15.76 -7.88
C ASP A 29 -10.46 16.00 -8.67
N GLY A 30 -11.54 16.32 -7.97
CA GLY A 30 -12.86 16.57 -8.56
C GLY A 30 -13.61 15.31 -9.02
N ARG A 31 -13.08 14.11 -8.75
CA ARG A 31 -13.70 12.83 -9.12
C ARG A 31 -14.17 12.08 -7.89
N LYS A 32 -15.48 11.82 -7.84
CA LYS A 32 -16.07 10.95 -6.82
C LYS A 32 -15.63 9.50 -7.01
N ARG A 33 -15.20 8.87 -5.92
CA ARG A 33 -14.83 7.46 -5.84
C ARG A 33 -15.59 6.86 -4.67
N LYS A 34 -16.24 5.72 -4.89
CA LYS A 34 -16.90 4.96 -3.81
C LYS A 34 -15.93 4.12 -2.99
N GLU A 35 -14.74 3.92 -3.53
CA GLU A 35 -13.70 3.09 -2.97
C GLU A 35 -12.32 3.54 -3.44
N VAL A 36 -11.32 3.28 -2.60
CA VAL A 36 -9.92 3.57 -2.90
C VAL A 36 -9.05 2.39 -2.50
N TYR A 37 -8.24 1.93 -3.44
CA TYR A 37 -7.22 0.93 -3.20
C TYR A 37 -6.11 1.51 -2.33
N PHE A 38 -5.79 0.84 -1.21
CA PHE A 38 -4.75 1.30 -0.29
C PHE A 38 -3.42 0.59 -0.56
N ALA A 39 -3.41 -0.74 -0.38
CA ALA A 39 -2.22 -1.53 -0.61
C ALA A 39 -2.59 -2.99 -0.90
N GLY A 40 -1.68 -3.73 -1.52
CA GLY A 40 -1.86 -5.17 -1.68
C GLY A 40 -0.57 -5.93 -1.85
N LEU A 41 -0.67 -7.24 -1.64
CA LEU A 41 0.37 -8.23 -1.86
C LEU A 41 -0.16 -9.23 -2.88
N ILE A 42 0.61 -9.50 -3.93
CA ILE A 42 0.25 -10.46 -4.97
C ILE A 42 1.46 -11.34 -5.26
N ILE A 43 1.32 -12.65 -5.10
CA ILE A 43 2.35 -13.61 -5.48
C ILE A 43 2.37 -13.70 -7.01
N GLN A 44 3.50 -13.34 -7.59
CA GLN A 44 3.81 -13.49 -9.01
C GLN A 44 4.78 -14.66 -9.19
N SER A 45 4.97 -15.11 -10.43
CA SER A 45 5.81 -16.29 -10.73
C SER A 45 7.26 -16.20 -10.23
N SER A 46 7.81 -14.99 -10.07
CA SER A 46 9.22 -14.78 -9.70
C SER A 46 9.46 -13.75 -8.60
N TYR A 47 8.39 -13.17 -8.04
CA TYR A 47 8.47 -12.16 -6.98
C TYR A 47 7.11 -12.02 -6.28
N VAL A 48 7.09 -11.38 -5.12
CA VAL A 48 5.86 -10.86 -4.51
C VAL A 48 5.72 -9.39 -4.87
N GLY A 49 4.64 -9.04 -5.55
CA GLY A 49 4.29 -7.66 -5.85
C GLY A 49 3.68 -7.01 -4.62
N PHE A 50 4.36 -6.00 -4.08
CA PHE A 50 3.80 -5.11 -3.07
C PHE A 50 3.33 -3.82 -3.75
N TYR A 51 2.03 -3.56 -3.71
CA TYR A 51 1.41 -2.37 -4.29
C TYR A 51 1.05 -1.41 -3.17
N PHE A 52 1.45 -0.15 -3.30
CA PHE A 52 1.24 0.86 -2.26
C PHE A 52 0.75 2.16 -2.88
N MET A 53 -0.56 2.41 -2.83
CA MET A 53 -1.19 3.56 -3.48
C MET A 53 -1.03 4.92 -2.82
N PRO A 54 -0.79 5.06 -1.50
CA PRO A 54 -0.68 6.38 -0.87
C PRO A 54 0.30 7.34 -1.57
N VAL A 55 1.32 6.85 -2.28
CA VAL A 55 2.26 7.66 -3.08
C VAL A 55 1.61 8.50 -4.18
N TYR A 56 0.40 8.13 -4.64
CA TYR A 56 -0.36 8.95 -5.59
C TYR A 56 -1.14 10.08 -4.91
N THR A 57 -1.38 9.96 -3.61
CA THR A 57 -2.08 10.97 -2.82
C THR A 57 -1.13 12.01 -2.24
N ASP A 58 0.11 11.62 -1.97
CA ASP A 58 1.17 12.51 -1.53
C ASP A 58 2.52 12.00 -2.06
N THR A 59 3.12 12.75 -2.98
CA THR A 59 4.38 12.37 -3.63
C THR A 59 5.57 12.40 -2.66
N SER A 60 5.49 13.15 -1.55
CA SER A 60 6.53 13.18 -0.50
C SER A 60 6.69 11.82 0.19
N LEU A 61 5.70 10.92 0.10
CA LEU A 61 5.80 9.56 0.63
C LEU A 61 6.91 8.74 -0.01
N LYS A 62 7.40 9.13 -1.20
CA LYS A 62 8.56 8.47 -1.80
C LYS A 62 9.82 8.62 -0.95
N GLU A 63 9.94 9.72 -0.21
CA GLU A 63 11.09 10.01 0.67
C GLU A 63 11.08 9.13 1.93
N VAL A 64 9.94 8.50 2.24
CA VAL A 64 9.78 7.62 3.38
C VAL A 64 10.39 6.23 3.13
N PHE A 65 10.50 5.84 1.86
CA PHE A 65 11.06 4.54 1.50
C PHE A 65 12.57 4.56 1.70
N GLY A 66 13.07 3.60 2.49
CA GLY A 66 14.51 3.41 2.61
C GLY A 66 15.11 2.80 1.34
N PRO A 67 16.44 2.80 1.22
CA PRO A 67 17.14 2.37 0.00
C PRO A 67 16.86 0.91 -0.36
N GLU A 68 16.69 0.03 0.63
CA GLU A 68 16.36 -1.38 0.43
C GLU A 68 15.00 -1.53 -0.28
N LEU A 69 13.95 -0.86 0.21
CA LEU A 69 12.63 -0.91 -0.42
C LEU A 69 12.61 -0.19 -1.77
N LEU A 70 13.25 0.98 -1.88
CA LEU A 70 13.36 1.73 -3.14
C LEU A 70 14.04 0.91 -4.25
N SER A 71 15.05 0.09 -3.91
CA SER A 71 15.73 -0.76 -4.89
C SER A 71 14.79 -1.77 -5.58
N THR A 72 13.67 -2.11 -4.92
CA THR A 72 12.66 -3.02 -5.45
C THR A 72 11.54 -2.32 -6.24
N LEU A 73 11.51 -0.98 -6.25
CA LEU A 73 10.48 -0.19 -6.91
C LEU A 73 10.49 -0.42 -8.44
N LYS A 74 9.31 -0.68 -8.98
CA LYS A 74 9.00 -0.77 -10.41
C LYS A 74 7.85 0.18 -10.73
N GLY A 75 8.15 1.25 -11.44
CA GLY A 75 7.20 2.33 -11.71
C GLY A 75 7.07 3.28 -10.51
N LYS A 76 5.84 3.60 -10.09
CA LYS A 76 5.58 4.63 -9.06
C LYS A 76 5.17 4.08 -7.70
N SER A 77 4.57 2.90 -7.67
CA SER A 77 3.87 2.35 -6.49
C SER A 77 3.95 0.82 -6.35
N CYS A 78 4.55 0.12 -7.33
CA CYS A 78 4.69 -1.33 -7.33
C CYS A 78 6.13 -1.69 -6.95
N PHE A 79 6.29 -2.63 -6.03
CA PHE A 79 7.58 -3.09 -5.53
C PHE A 79 7.70 -4.59 -5.79
N HIS A 80 8.76 -5.02 -6.47
CA HIS A 80 9.01 -6.42 -6.79
C HIS A 80 9.94 -7.03 -5.75
N ILE A 81 9.37 -7.72 -4.76
CA ILE A 81 10.11 -8.30 -3.65
C ILE A 81 10.47 -9.74 -4.01
N LYS A 82 11.75 -10.00 -4.29
CA LYS A 82 12.26 -11.35 -4.55
C LYS A 82 12.79 -12.04 -3.30
N THR A 83 13.33 -11.26 -2.38
CA THR A 83 13.89 -11.71 -1.10
C THR A 83 13.36 -10.81 0.00
N LEU A 84 13.08 -11.40 1.17
CA LEU A 84 12.66 -10.67 2.36
C LEU A 84 13.77 -10.72 3.39
N ASP A 85 14.17 -9.54 3.88
CA ASP A 85 15.03 -9.41 5.04
C ASP A 85 14.36 -8.54 6.11
N LYS A 86 14.97 -8.48 7.30
CA LYS A 86 14.43 -7.74 8.45
C LYS A 86 14.30 -6.24 8.15
N LYS A 87 15.21 -5.65 7.36
CA LYS A 87 15.17 -4.21 7.03
C LYS A 87 14.02 -3.92 6.05
N LEU A 88 13.88 -4.72 5.00
CA LEU A 88 12.83 -4.58 4.01
C LEU A 88 11.44 -4.73 4.66
N ILE A 89 11.26 -5.73 5.52
CA ILE A 89 10.03 -5.91 6.31
C ILE A 89 9.75 -4.66 7.17
N SER A 90 10.77 -4.12 7.85
CA SER A 90 10.64 -2.92 8.67
C SER A 90 10.20 -1.71 7.84
N GLN A 91 10.79 -1.52 6.65
CA GLN A 91 10.44 -0.43 5.74
C GLN A 91 9.01 -0.58 5.21
N ILE A 92 8.60 -1.77 4.78
CA ILE A 92 7.22 -2.03 4.34
C ILE A 92 6.21 -1.70 5.46
N LYS A 93 6.49 -2.14 6.70
CA LYS A 93 5.64 -1.82 7.87
C LYS A 93 5.55 -0.32 8.10
N LYS A 94 6.69 0.39 8.07
CA LYS A 94 6.75 1.85 8.24
C LYS A 94 5.96 2.58 7.15
N SER A 95 6.08 2.16 5.89
CA SER A 95 5.33 2.73 4.77
C SER A 95 3.83 2.55 4.93
N LEU A 96 3.39 1.34 5.30
CA LEU A 96 1.98 1.07 5.58
C LEU A 96 1.44 1.90 6.75
N ASP A 97 2.21 2.06 7.83
CA ASP A 97 1.81 2.90 8.97
C ASP A 97 1.65 4.37 8.60
N ILE A 98 2.56 4.90 7.79
CA ILE A 98 2.51 6.29 7.32
C ILE A 98 1.37 6.49 6.34
N GLY A 99 1.19 5.56 5.38
CA GLY A 99 0.06 5.59 4.44
C GLY A 99 -1.28 5.53 5.17
N PHE A 100 -1.39 4.72 6.22
CA PHE A 100 -2.61 4.64 7.01
C PHE A 100 -2.91 5.94 7.75
N LYS A 101 -1.90 6.56 8.37
CA LYS A 101 -2.04 7.88 9.00
C LYS A 101 -2.48 8.95 7.99
N LEU A 102 -1.97 8.90 6.77
CA LEU A 102 -2.37 9.80 5.69
C LEU A 102 -3.85 9.67 5.37
N TYR A 103 -4.33 8.43 5.18
CA TYR A 103 -5.73 8.17 4.83
C TYR A 103 -6.66 8.59 5.97
N LYS A 104 -6.28 8.32 7.24
CA LYS A 104 -7.01 8.86 8.41
C LYS A 104 -7.08 10.37 8.42
N LYS A 105 -5.95 11.06 8.22
CA LYS A 105 -5.89 12.53 8.22
C LYS A 105 -6.78 13.14 7.14
N ARG A 106 -6.92 12.46 6.00
CA ARG A 106 -7.80 12.89 4.90
C ARG A 106 -9.26 12.45 5.08
N GLY A 107 -9.59 11.70 6.13
CA GLY A 107 -10.93 11.14 6.34
C GLY A 107 -11.30 10.09 5.30
N TRP A 108 -10.32 9.47 4.63
CA TRP A 108 -10.55 8.43 3.64
C TRP A 108 -10.82 7.06 4.26
N VAL A 109 -10.58 6.93 5.56
CA VAL A 109 -10.93 5.80 6.40
C VAL A 109 -11.42 6.28 7.77
#